data_AF-A0A6I1VYN4-F1
#
_entry.id   AF-A0A6I1VYN4-F1
#
_cell.length_a   1.000
_cell.length_b   1.000
_cell.length_c   1.000
_cell.angle_alpha   90.00
_cell.angle_beta   90.00
_cell.angle_gamma   90.00
#
_symmetry.space_group_name_H-M   'P 1'
#
loop_
_entity.id
_entity.type
_entity.pdbx_description
1 polymer ?
#
loop_
_entity_poly.entity_id
_entity_poly.type
_entity_poly.pdbx_seq_one_letter_code
_entity_poly.pdbx_strand_id
1 'polypeptide(L)' 'MNHYLTPDLCDAYPELVQVLDPLFSNFGGRDSFGGEIVTIKCFEDNSLVKEQVELKGHGKVLVVDGGGS' A
#
# COMPACT_ATOMS: atom_id res chain seq x y z
N MET A 1 16.78 5.01 4.95
CA MET A 1 15.47 4.42 4.59
C MET A 1 15.73 3.36 3.55
N ASN A 2 15.10 2.20 3.65
CA ASN A 2 15.22 1.19 2.60
C ASN A 2 14.46 1.66 1.37
N HIS A 3 15.15 1.71 0.25
CA HIS A 3 14.55 1.91 -1.05
C HIS A 3 14.27 0.51 -1.62
N TYR A 4 12.99 0.14 -1.71
CA TYR A 4 12.57 -1.15 -2.24
C TYR A 4 12.60 -1.08 -3.77
N LEU A 5 13.44 -1.92 -4.38
CA LEU A 5 13.45 -2.18 -5.81
C LEU A 5 12.52 -3.37 -6.06
N THR A 6 11.31 -3.11 -6.56
CA THR A 6 10.35 -4.18 -6.83
C THR A 6 10.84 -5.20 -7.86
N PRO A 7 11.67 -4.87 -8.87
CA PRO A 7 12.28 -5.89 -9.73
C PRO A 7 13.15 -6.88 -8.95
N ASP A 8 13.99 -6.40 -8.03
CA ASP A 8 14.85 -7.27 -7.22
C ASP A 8 14.03 -8.23 -6.34
N LEU A 9 12.86 -7.79 -5.86
CA LEU A 9 11.94 -8.66 -5.11
C LEU A 9 11.32 -9.73 -6.02
N CYS A 10 10.94 -9.38 -7.25
CA CYS A 10 10.43 -10.34 -8.23
C CYS A 10 11.49 -11.41 -8.57
N ASP A 11 12.74 -10.99 -8.76
CA ASP A 11 13.85 -11.89 -9.07
C ASP A 11 14.18 -12.83 -7.90
N ALA A 12 14.16 -12.30 -6.67
CA ALA A 12 14.50 -13.06 -5.47
C ALA A 12 13.37 -14.02 -5.01
N TYR A 13 12.11 -13.66 -5.24
CA TYR A 13 10.94 -14.39 -4.73
C TYR A 13 9.84 -14.59 -5.79
N PRO A 14 10.16 -15.19 -6.95
CA PRO A 14 9.25 -15.24 -8.11
C PRO A 14 7.91 -15.93 -7.83
N GLU A 15 7.90 -16.94 -6.95
CA GLU A 15 6.70 -17.70 -6.59
C GLU A 15 5.89 -17.07 -5.43
N LEU A 16 6.45 -16.06 -4.75
CA LEU A 16 5.82 -15.42 -3.59
C LEU A 16 5.35 -14.00 -3.88
N VAL A 17 5.88 -13.36 -4.92
CA VAL A 17 5.53 -12.00 -5.30
C VAL A 17 4.32 -12.01 -6.23
N GLN A 18 3.35 -11.16 -5.91
CA GLN A 18 2.25 -10.83 -6.81
C GLN A 18 2.41 -9.38 -7.27
N VAL A 19 2.41 -9.17 -8.58
CA VAL A 19 2.51 -7.85 -9.19
C VAL A 19 1.11 -7.34 -9.48
N LEU A 20 0.80 -6.15 -9.00
CA LEU A 20 -0.47 -5.48 -9.24
C LEU A 20 -0.42 -4.71 -10.56
N ASP A 21 -1.56 -4.65 -11.26
CA ASP A 21 -1.70 -3.87 -12.50
C ASP A 21 -1.33 -2.39 -12.30
N PRO A 22 -0.74 -1.72 -13.29
CA PRO A 22 -0.27 -0.34 -13.17
C PRO A 22 -1.43 0.67 -13.17
N LEU A 23 -2.19 0.70 -12.07
CA LEU A 23 -3.39 1.51 -11.90
C LEU A 23 -3.16 2.76 -11.01
N PHE A 24 -2.05 2.78 -10.26
CA PHE A 24 -1.78 3.82 -9.27
C PHE A 24 -0.95 4.98 -9.82
N SER A 25 -1.19 6.16 -9.26
CA SER A 25 -0.34 7.35 -9.43
C SER A 25 0.36 7.70 -8.12
N ASN A 26 1.59 8.22 -8.21
CA ASN A 26 2.38 8.60 -7.03
C ASN A 26 2.11 10.06 -6.64
N PHE A 27 1.64 10.28 -5.41
CA PHE A 27 1.31 11.62 -4.90
C PHE A 27 2.12 12.04 -3.66
N GLY A 28 2.76 11.09 -2.97
CA GLY A 28 3.55 11.37 -1.77
C GLY A 28 5.00 11.81 -2.08
N GLY A 29 5.69 12.33 -1.07
CA GLY A 29 7.12 12.69 -1.16
C GLY A 29 8.09 11.52 -0.97
N ARG A 30 7.57 10.29 -0.88
CA ARG A 30 8.36 9.05 -0.81
C ARG A 30 8.01 8.21 -2.02
N ASP A 31 8.99 7.94 -2.86
CA ASP A 31 8.89 7.18 -4.11
C ASP A 31 8.92 5.66 -3.90
N SER A 32 9.38 5.20 -2.73
CA SER A 32 9.41 3.79 -2.35
C SER A 32 9.03 3.59 -0.88
N PHE A 33 8.17 2.60 -0.61
CA PHE A 33 7.73 2.21 0.72
C PHE A 33 7.24 0.75 0.74
N GLY A 34 7.16 0.15 1.93
CA GLY A 34 6.72 -1.23 2.12
C GLY A 34 6.49 -1.55 3.60
N GLY A 35 5.66 -2.55 3.88
CA GLY A 35 5.26 -2.95 5.22
C GLY A 35 4.11 -3.95 5.25
N GLU A 36 3.67 -4.32 6.46
CA GLU A 36 2.49 -5.15 6.69
C GLU A 36 1.24 -4.48 6.09
N ILE A 37 0.47 -5.21 5.28
CA ILE A 37 -0.74 -4.68 4.66
C ILE A 37 -1.87 -4.63 5.70
N VAL A 38 -2.52 -3.47 5.78
CA VAL A 38 -3.79 -3.27 6.47
C VAL A 38 -4.82 -2.83 5.44
N THR A 39 -6.02 -3.40 5.47
CA THR A 39 -7.03 -3.16 4.43
C THR A 39 -8.28 -2.48 4.98
N ILE A 40 -8.83 -1.55 4.21
CA ILE A 40 -10.18 -1.01 4.40
C ILE A 40 -10.93 -1.14 3.08
N LYS A 41 -12.21 -1.52 3.15
CA LYS A 41 -13.15 -1.38 2.04
C LYS A 41 -14.23 -0.41 2.46
N CYS A 42 -14.46 0.62 1.65
CA CYS A 42 -15.43 1.67 1.90
C CYS A 42 -16.02 2.18 0.57
N PHE A 43 -17.10 2.95 0.64
CA PHE A 43 -17.70 3.59 -0.53
C PHE A 43 -18.16 4.98 -0.11
N GLU A 44 -17.56 6.01 -0.71
CA GLU A 44 -17.83 7.44 -0.46
C GLU A 44 -17.74 7.92 1.02
N ASP A 45 -17.21 7.09 1.93
CA ASP A 45 -17.00 7.42 3.35
C ASP A 45 -15.58 7.03 3.79
N ASN A 46 -14.79 8.02 4.21
CA ASN A 46 -13.41 7.83 4.66
C ASN A 46 -13.25 7.79 6.18
N SER A 47 -14.33 7.70 6.96
CA SER A 47 -14.28 7.72 8.44
C SER A 47 -13.39 6.62 8.99
N LEU A 48 -13.49 5.40 8.44
CA LEU A 48 -12.61 4.28 8.82
C LEU A 48 -11.15 4.52 8.44
N VAL A 49 -10.88 5.19 7.31
CA VAL A 49 -9.51 5.55 6.91
C VAL A 49 -8.92 6.51 7.94
N LYS A 50 -9.69 7.52 8.35
CA LYS A 50 -9.29 8.49 9.37
C LYS A 50 -8.99 7.82 10.71
N GLU A 51 -9.88 6.96 11.19
CA GLU A 51 -9.66 6.21 12.44
C GLU A 51 -8.41 5.34 12.37
N GLN A 52 -8.17 4.66 11.24
CA GLN A 52 -7.05 3.75 11.08
C GLN A 52 -5.70 4.45 11.06
N VAL A 53 -5.61 5.65 10.47
CA VAL A 53 -4.35 6.43 10.44
C VAL A 53 -3.99 7.05 11.80
N GLU A 54 -4.93 7.13 12.74
CA GLU A 54 -4.67 7.57 14.12
C GLU A 54 -4.03 6.45 14.98
N LEU A 55 -4.08 5.20 14.52
CA LEU A 55 -3.43 4.06 15.18
C LEU A 55 -1.93 3.99 14.89
N LYS A 56 -1.20 3.15 15.65
CA LYS A 56 0.23 2.91 15.42
C LYS A 56 0.46 2.26 14.04
N GLY A 57 0.96 3.05 13.09
CA GLY A 57 1.21 2.62 11.70
C GLY A 57 2.67 2.29 11.34
N HIS A 58 3.59 2.23 12.31
CA HIS A 58 5.00 1.96 12.00
C HIS A 58 5.17 0.58 11.32
N GLY A 59 5.80 0.56 10.15
CA GLY A 59 6.02 -0.66 9.38
C GLY A 59 4.78 -1.21 8.67
N LYS A 60 3.71 -0.42 8.52
CA LYS A 60 2.45 -0.83 7.87
C LYS A 60 2.14 0.00 6.63
N VAL A 61 1.35 -0.58 5.73
CA VAL A 61 0.79 0.07 4.53
C VAL A 61 -0.72 -0.11 4.55
N LEU A 62 -1.47 0.99 4.61
CA LEU A 62 -2.93 0.97 4.52
C LEU A 62 -3.35 0.97 3.05
N VAL A 63 -4.05 -0.08 2.63
CA VAL A 63 -4.65 -0.21 1.29
C VAL A 63 -6.16 0.00 1.42
N VAL A 64 -6.69 0.97 0.68
CA VAL A 64 -8.11 1.35 0.73
C VAL A 64 -8.78 1.01 -0.60
N ASP A 65 -9.75 0.10 -0.57
CA ASP A 65 -10.68 -0.13 -1.66
C ASP A 65 -11.89 0.81 -1.50
N GLY A 66 -11.87 1.91 -2.26
CA GLY A 66 -12.96 2.90 -2.31
C GLY A 66 -14.01 2.62 -3.39
N GLY A 67 -13.95 1.48 -4.09
CA GLY A 67 -14.82 1.18 -5.23
C GLY A 67 -14.45 1.89 -6.54
N GLY A 68 -13.35 2.66 -6.58
CA GLY A 68 -12.88 3.35 -7.77
C GLY A 68 -13.71 4.59 -8.18
N SER A 69 -14.46 5.16 -7.22
CA SER A 69 -15.27 6.37 -7.40
C SER A 69 -14.45 7.66 -7.45
#